data_AF-A0A954L5U6-F1
#
_entry.id   AF-A0A954L5U6-F1
#
_cell.length_a   1.000
_cell.length_b   1.000
_cell.length_c   1.000
_cell.angle_alpha   90.00
_cell.angle_beta   90.00
_cell.angle_gamma   90.00
#
_symmetry.space_group_name_H-M   'P 1'
#
loop_
_entity.id
_entity.type
_entity.pdbx_description
1 polymer ?
#
loop_
_entity_poly.entity_id
_entity_poly.type
_entity_poly.pdbx_seq_one_letter_code
_entity_poly.pdbx_strand_id
1 'polypeptide(L)'
;MAPSSLSPAAQLRRCSELEYLLLGDLREMLEEEITPQSRRWMLAVLDALLDTLPREHRLQSADGYLTEVLREIPNWATRVNRLESRYYELFDRLSDLRDELEVDLPDKQSVSTLRYDLHEWMGQLVAHRARESDLLVTAINIDIGGSG
;
A
#
# COMPACT_ATOMS: atom_id res chain seq x y z
N MET A 1 -34.44 1.02 -4.03
CA MET A 1 -33.33 1.95 -3.71
C MET A 1 -32.05 1.16 -3.79
N ALA A 2 -31.27 1.32 -4.86
CA ALA A 2 -29.89 0.82 -4.86
C ALA A 2 -29.10 1.65 -3.84
N PRO A 3 -28.21 1.06 -3.03
CA PRO A 3 -27.34 1.84 -2.16
C PRO A 3 -26.51 2.77 -3.04
N SER A 4 -26.52 4.06 -2.74
CA SER A 4 -25.70 5.06 -3.43
C SER A 4 -24.25 4.59 -3.40
N SER A 5 -23.75 4.12 -4.55
CA SER A 5 -22.35 3.75 -4.72
C SER A 5 -21.51 4.98 -4.38
N LEU A 6 -20.61 4.84 -3.40
CA LEU A 6 -19.67 5.90 -3.02
C LEU A 6 -18.91 6.39 -4.27
N SER A 7 -18.69 7.71 -4.38
CA SER A 7 -17.83 8.25 -5.43
C SER A 7 -16.42 7.64 -5.36
N PRO A 8 -15.67 7.51 -6.47
CA PRO A 8 -14.30 6.98 -6.48
C PRO A 8 -13.36 7.64 -5.45
N ALA A 9 -13.45 8.96 -5.29
CA ALA A 9 -12.68 9.70 -4.28
C ALA A 9 -13.01 9.29 -2.84
N ALA A 10 -14.29 9.04 -2.55
CA ALA A 10 -14.73 8.57 -1.23
C ALA A 10 -14.32 7.10 -0.99
N GLN A 11 -14.29 6.27 -2.03
CA GLN A 11 -13.78 4.90 -1.94
C GLN A 11 -12.27 4.88 -1.69
N LEU A 12 -11.52 5.72 -2.41
CA LEU A 12 -10.08 5.88 -2.24
C LEU A 12 -9.76 6.31 -0.82
N ARG A 13 -10.40 7.38 -0.34
CA ARG A 13 -10.25 7.86 1.03
C ARG A 13 -10.49 6.77 2.07
N ARG A 14 -11.54 5.96 1.88
CA ARG A 14 -11.86 4.84 2.77
C ARG A 14 -10.79 3.75 2.73
N CYS A 15 -10.23 3.45 1.56
CA CYS A 15 -9.14 2.48 1.44
C CYS A 15 -7.89 2.99 2.15
N SER A 16 -7.49 4.26 1.93
CA SER A 16 -6.32 4.85 2.59
C SER A 16 -6.50 4.98 4.11
N GLU A 17 -7.71 5.30 4.59
CA GLU A 17 -8.02 5.30 6.03
C GLU A 17 -7.89 3.90 6.63
N LEU A 18 -8.38 2.87 5.93
CA LEU A 18 -8.26 1.48 6.36
C LEU A 18 -6.80 1.00 6.35
N GLU A 19 -6.04 1.29 5.28
CA GLU A 19 -4.60 1.03 5.19
C GLU A 19 -3.86 1.65 6.39
N TYR A 20 -4.12 2.92 6.68
CA TYR A 20 -3.49 3.63 7.81
C TYR A 20 -3.77 2.94 9.16
N LEU A 21 -5.02 2.54 9.41
CA LEU A 21 -5.40 1.83 10.63
C LEU A 21 -4.70 0.47 10.73
N LEU A 22 -4.74 -0.33 9.65
CA LEU A 22 -4.12 -1.65 9.61
C LEU A 22 -2.60 -1.59 9.80
N LEU A 23 -1.93 -0.58 9.24
CA LEU A 23 -0.50 -0.36 9.45
C LEU A 23 -0.19 0.06 10.88
N GLY A 24 -1.09 0.82 11.52
CA GLY A 24 -1.01 1.14 12.95
C GLY A 24 -1.07 -0.11 13.81
N ASP A 25 -2.11 -0.93 13.60
CA ASP A 25 -2.31 -2.19 14.31
C ASP A 25 -1.14 -3.16 14.11
N LEU A 26 -0.66 -3.29 12.87
CA LEU A 26 0.50 -4.13 12.54
C LEU A 26 1.75 -3.66 13.28
N ARG A 27 2.01 -2.35 13.30
CA ARG A 27 3.16 -1.79 14.02
C ARG A 27 3.09 -2.11 15.51
N GLU A 28 1.93 -1.93 16.15
CA GLU A 28 1.76 -2.25 17.58
C GLU A 28 2.01 -3.74 17.85
N MET A 29 1.45 -4.62 17.03
CA MET A 29 1.68 -6.08 17.15
C MET A 29 3.15 -6.47 16.95
N LEU A 30 3.87 -5.76 16.08
CA LEU A 30 5.29 -5.98 15.83
C LEU A 30 6.20 -5.45 16.94
N GLU A 31 5.69 -4.72 17.93
CA GLU A 31 6.45 -4.31 19.12
C GLU A 31 6.36 -5.38 20.22
N GLU A 32 5.28 -6.15 20.27
CA GLU A 32 5.02 -7.19 21.27
C GLU A 32 5.68 -8.55 20.96
N GLU A 33 5.67 -9.50 21.90
CA GLU A 33 6.10 -10.88 21.63
C GLU A 33 5.09 -11.60 20.71
N ILE A 34 5.60 -12.35 19.73
CA ILE A 34 4.75 -13.17 18.85
C ILE A 34 4.32 -14.42 19.59
N THR A 35 3.06 -14.44 19.99
CA THR A 35 2.35 -15.57 20.58
C THR A 35 1.46 -16.22 19.53
N PRO A 36 0.96 -17.46 19.74
CA PRO A 36 -0.02 -18.07 18.84
C PRO A 36 -1.30 -17.24 18.67
N GLN A 37 -1.62 -16.36 19.61
CA GLN A 37 -2.76 -15.45 19.51
C GLN A 37 -2.41 -14.21 18.69
N SER A 38 -1.32 -13.50 19.01
CA SER A 38 -0.91 -12.32 18.24
C SER A 38 -0.56 -12.68 16.78
N ARG A 39 0.02 -13.86 16.54
CA ARG A 39 0.22 -14.40 15.18
C ARG A 39 -1.07 -14.49 14.37
N ARG A 40 -2.16 -14.99 14.96
CA ARG A 40 -3.47 -15.07 14.28
C ARG A 40 -4.04 -13.69 13.95
N TRP A 41 -3.86 -12.72 14.85
CA TRP A 41 -4.28 -11.35 14.61
C TRP A 41 -3.43 -10.66 13.53
N MET A 42 -2.12 -10.88 13.54
CA MET A 42 -1.21 -10.40 12.50
C MET A 42 -1.62 -10.96 11.14
N LEU A 43 -1.86 -12.27 11.02
CA LEU A 43 -2.35 -12.87 9.77
C LEU A 43 -3.64 -12.20 9.29
N ALA A 44 -4.61 -11.96 10.16
CA ALA A 44 -5.85 -11.28 9.78
C ALA A 44 -5.62 -9.83 9.30
N VAL A 45 -4.65 -9.12 9.88
CA VAL A 45 -4.28 -7.77 9.42
C VAL A 45 -3.54 -7.81 8.08
N LEU A 46 -2.63 -8.76 7.87
CA LEU A 46 -1.95 -8.93 6.59
C LEU A 46 -2.95 -9.32 5.48
N ASP A 47 -3.89 -10.22 5.77
CA ASP A 47 -4.97 -10.59 4.85
C ASP A 47 -5.85 -9.37 4.50
N ALA A 48 -6.18 -8.54 5.50
CA ALA A 48 -6.95 -7.31 5.27
C ALA A 48 -6.17 -6.27 4.43
N LEU A 49 -4.85 -6.17 4.60
CA LEU A 49 -3.98 -5.33 3.77
C LEU A 49 -3.92 -5.85 2.33
N LEU A 50 -3.76 -7.17 2.14
CA LEU A 50 -3.78 -7.82 0.83
C LEU A 50 -5.11 -7.63 0.09
N ASP A 51 -6.21 -7.51 0.83
CA ASP A 51 -7.53 -7.20 0.26
C ASP A 51 -7.72 -5.71 -0.07
N THR A 52 -7.11 -4.82 0.71
CA THR A 52 -7.32 -3.36 0.64
C THR A 52 -6.42 -2.71 -0.39
N LEU A 53 -5.12 -3.05 -0.40
CA LEU A 53 -4.12 -2.42 -1.27
C LEU A 53 -4.47 -2.52 -2.77
N PRO A 54 -4.96 -3.65 -3.32
CA PRO A 54 -5.31 -3.72 -4.74
C PRO A 54 -6.56 -2.92 -5.10
N ARG A 55 -7.45 -2.66 -4.15
CA ARG A 55 -8.63 -1.81 -4.38
C ARG A 55 -8.19 -0.36 -4.45
N GLU A 56 -7.32 0.06 -3.54
CA GLU A 56 -6.74 1.39 -3.54
C GLU A 56 -5.94 1.64 -4.82
N HIS A 57 -5.02 0.74 -5.17
CA HIS A 57 -4.17 0.86 -6.35
C HIS A 57 -4.98 1.00 -7.64
N ARG A 58 -6.05 0.22 -7.81
CA ARG A 58 -6.95 0.34 -8.97
C ARG A 58 -7.62 1.71 -9.06
N LEU A 59 -7.97 2.31 -7.92
CA LEU A 59 -8.56 3.65 -7.88
C LEU A 59 -7.52 4.75 -8.17
N GLN A 60 -6.23 4.45 -8.04
CA GLN A 60 -5.11 5.39 -8.30
C GLN A 60 -4.58 5.29 -9.74
N SER A 61 -4.55 4.08 -10.32
CA SER A 61 -3.85 3.73 -11.56
C SER A 61 -4.71 3.80 -12.84
N ALA A 62 -5.18 2.63 -13.32
CA ALA A 62 -5.77 2.42 -14.64
C ALA A 62 -7.13 3.14 -14.85
N ASP A 63 -7.90 3.32 -13.77
CA ASP A 63 -9.15 4.10 -13.76
C ASP A 63 -9.03 5.36 -12.89
N GLY A 64 -7.79 5.71 -12.50
CA GLY A 64 -7.48 6.72 -11.50
C GLY A 64 -6.72 7.92 -12.03
N TYR A 65 -6.17 8.71 -11.12
CA TYR A 65 -5.48 9.95 -11.45
C TYR A 65 -4.17 9.74 -12.22
N LEU A 66 -3.50 8.58 -12.12
CA LEU A 66 -2.23 8.36 -12.83
C LEU A 66 -2.43 8.32 -14.34
N THR A 67 -3.58 7.82 -14.80
CA THR A 67 -3.96 7.85 -16.22
C THR A 67 -4.19 9.27 -16.70
N GLU A 68 -4.80 10.12 -15.86
CA GLU A 68 -4.98 11.54 -16.15
C GLU A 68 -3.63 12.27 -16.24
N VAL A 69 -2.71 12.01 -15.29
CA VAL A 69 -1.35 12.56 -15.31
C VAL A 69 -0.60 12.19 -16.59
N LEU A 70 -0.76 10.96 -17.10
CA LEU A 70 -0.13 10.55 -18.36
C LEU A 70 -0.79 11.18 -19.60
N ARG A 71 -2.07 11.52 -19.52
CA ARG A 71 -2.78 12.23 -20.59
C ARG A 71 -2.25 13.66 -20.73
N GLU A 72 -2.06 14.34 -19.60
CA GLU A 72 -1.55 15.72 -19.55
C GLU A 72 -0.02 15.78 -19.76
N ILE A 73 0.73 14.78 -19.27
CA ILE A 73 2.20 14.76 -19.32
C ILE A 73 2.71 13.38 -19.82
N PRO A 74 2.64 13.10 -21.14
CA PRO A 74 2.98 11.78 -21.70
C PRO A 74 4.43 11.34 -21.47
N ASN A 75 5.33 12.30 -21.38
CA ASN A 75 6.75 12.12 -21.08
C ASN A 75 7.02 11.57 -19.68
N TRP A 76 6.01 11.45 -18.81
CA TRP A 76 6.13 10.82 -17.49
C TRP A 76 5.81 9.32 -17.46
N ALA A 77 5.52 8.69 -18.61
CA ALA A 77 5.25 7.26 -18.73
C ALA A 77 6.26 6.38 -17.96
N THR A 78 7.57 6.66 -18.10
CA THR A 78 8.61 5.92 -17.39
C THR A 78 8.51 6.06 -15.87
N ARG A 79 8.12 7.23 -15.35
CA ARG A 79 7.99 7.48 -13.91
C ARG A 79 6.76 6.79 -13.34
N VAL A 80 5.63 6.83 -14.05
CA VAL A 80 4.40 6.11 -13.67
C VAL A 80 4.62 4.60 -13.72
N ASN A 81 5.23 4.07 -14.78
CA ASN A 81 5.55 2.64 -14.88
C ASN A 81 6.45 2.16 -13.73
N ARG A 82 7.41 2.99 -13.28
CA ARG A 82 8.25 2.66 -12.11
C ARG A 82 7.45 2.61 -10.81
N LEU A 83 6.46 3.47 -10.64
CA LEU A 83 5.57 3.42 -9.48
C LEU A 83 4.72 2.14 -9.52
N GLU A 84 4.11 1.84 -10.67
CA GLU A 84 3.36 0.60 -10.88
C GLU A 84 4.20 -0.65 -10.57
N SER A 85 5.38 -0.78 -11.18
CA SER A 85 6.25 -1.94 -10.90
C SER A 85 6.62 -2.04 -9.42
N ARG A 86 6.91 -0.89 -8.78
CA ARG A 86 7.25 -0.88 -7.35
C ARG A 86 6.07 -1.28 -6.47
N TYR A 87 4.85 -0.91 -6.85
CA TYR A 87 3.65 -1.34 -6.15
C TYR A 87 3.51 -2.87 -6.20
N TYR A 88 3.64 -3.48 -7.38
CA TYR A 88 3.54 -4.95 -7.51
C TYR A 88 4.62 -5.67 -6.71
N GLU A 89 5.87 -5.18 -6.73
CA GLU A 89 6.95 -5.72 -5.89
C GLU A 89 6.61 -5.70 -4.40
N LEU A 90 6.01 -4.61 -3.92
CA LEU A 90 5.61 -4.47 -2.51
C LEU A 90 4.42 -5.37 -2.16
N PHE A 91 3.49 -5.53 -3.09
CA PHE A 91 2.33 -6.40 -2.92
C PHE A 91 2.75 -7.88 -2.84
N ASP A 92 3.58 -8.32 -3.79
CA ASP A 92 4.12 -9.68 -3.81
C ASP A 92 4.92 -9.96 -2.53
N ARG A 93 5.76 -9.01 -2.09
CA ARG A 93 6.51 -9.17 -0.84
C ARG A 93 5.60 -9.26 0.39
N LEU A 94 4.48 -8.54 0.44
CA LEU A 94 3.52 -8.68 1.54
C LEU A 94 2.91 -10.08 1.55
N SER A 95 2.58 -10.62 0.38
CA SER A 95 2.06 -11.98 0.25
C SER A 95 3.07 -13.01 0.76
N ASP A 96 4.33 -12.89 0.35
CA ASP A 96 5.40 -13.77 0.82
C ASP A 96 5.55 -13.71 2.34
N LEU A 97 5.55 -12.51 2.93
CA LEU A 97 5.67 -12.32 4.39
C LEU A 97 4.47 -12.91 5.14
N ARG A 98 3.27 -12.80 4.58
CA ARG A 98 2.06 -13.42 5.13
C ARG A 98 2.16 -14.94 5.11
N ASP A 99 2.66 -15.52 4.03
CA ASP A 99 2.84 -16.97 3.90
C ASP A 99 3.96 -17.49 4.80
N GLU A 100 5.07 -16.74 4.92
CA GLU A 100 6.13 -17.01 5.90
C GLU A 100 5.59 -16.98 7.34
N LEU A 101 4.67 -16.06 7.66
CA LEU A 101 4.01 -16.01 8.96
C LEU A 101 3.04 -17.19 9.18
N GLU A 102 2.42 -17.72 8.13
CA GLU A 102 1.50 -18.87 8.20
C GLU A 102 2.25 -20.19 8.42
N VAL A 103 3.46 -20.32 7.87
CA VAL A 103 4.34 -21.47 8.15
C VAL A 103 4.83 -21.40 9.59
N ASP A 104 4.79 -22.54 10.30
CA ASP A 104 5.22 -22.59 11.70
C ASP A 104 6.70 -22.22 11.84
N LEU A 105 6.97 -21.13 12.56
CA LEU A 105 8.33 -20.60 12.74
C LEU A 105 9.02 -21.39 13.87
N PRO A 106 10.05 -22.19 13.55
CA PRO A 106 10.58 -23.17 14.50
C PRO A 106 11.43 -22.55 15.62
N ASP A 107 11.94 -21.33 15.44
CA ASP A 107 12.82 -20.67 16.40
C ASP A 107 12.63 -19.14 16.51
N LYS A 108 13.27 -18.57 17.55
CA LYS A 108 13.22 -17.12 17.84
C LYS A 108 13.93 -16.26 16.79
N GLN A 109 14.90 -16.82 16.06
CA GLN A 109 15.63 -16.09 15.03
C GLN A 109 14.72 -15.86 13.83
N SER A 110 13.99 -16.88 13.37
CA SER A 110 13.01 -16.76 12.29
C SER A 110 11.93 -15.72 12.62
N VAL A 111 11.43 -15.72 13.86
CA VAL A 111 10.48 -14.70 14.36
C VAL A 111 11.07 -13.29 14.30
N SER A 112 12.34 -13.13 14.66
CA SER A 112 13.01 -11.83 14.67
C SER A 112 13.26 -11.31 13.25
N THR A 113 13.64 -12.20 12.33
CA THR A 113 13.80 -11.88 10.90
C THR A 113 12.48 -11.45 10.29
N LEU A 114 11.41 -12.21 10.50
CA LEU A 114 10.09 -11.86 9.97
C LEU A 114 9.60 -10.50 10.48
N ARG A 115 9.83 -10.19 11.77
CA ARG A 115 9.50 -8.87 12.33
C ARG A 115 10.28 -7.75 11.65
N TYR A 116 11.58 -7.96 11.46
CA TYR A 116 12.43 -7.01 10.76
C TYR A 116 11.94 -6.77 9.33
N ASP A 117 11.64 -7.84 8.60
CA ASP A 117 11.20 -7.76 7.21
C ASP A 117 9.83 -7.07 7.09
N LEU A 118 8.90 -7.32 8.02
CA LEU A 118 7.60 -6.62 8.07
C LEU A 118 7.78 -5.13 8.38
N HIS A 119 8.67 -4.76 9.30
CA HIS A 119 9.00 -3.35 9.56
C HIS A 119 9.62 -2.67 8.34
N GLU A 120 10.55 -3.35 7.67
CA GLU A 120 11.18 -2.84 6.46
C GLU A 120 10.14 -2.64 5.36
N TRP A 121 9.28 -3.64 5.13
CA TRP A 121 8.20 -3.57 4.17
C TRP A 121 7.27 -2.37 4.42
N MET A 122 6.84 -2.14 5.66
CA MET A 122 6.03 -0.96 6.02
C MET A 122 6.74 0.36 5.65
N GLY A 123 8.05 0.45 5.94
CA GLY A 123 8.85 1.62 5.58
C GLY A 123 8.93 1.83 4.07
N GLN A 124 9.07 0.75 3.30
CA GLN A 124 9.08 0.80 1.84
C GLN A 124 7.73 1.21 1.26
N LEU A 125 6.61 0.75 1.84
CA LEU A 125 5.26 1.16 1.46
C LEU A 125 5.03 2.65 1.71
N VAL A 126 5.37 3.17 2.89
CA VAL A 126 5.26 4.60 3.21
C VAL A 126 6.09 5.45 2.23
N ALA A 127 7.32 5.01 1.93
CA ALA A 127 8.15 5.69 0.94
C ALA A 127 7.59 5.61 -0.49
N HIS A 128 6.88 4.54 -0.84
CA HIS A 128 6.16 4.45 -2.11
C HIS A 128 5.03 5.48 -2.16
N ARG A 129 4.17 5.56 -1.14
CA ARG A 129 3.09 6.56 -1.04
C ARG A 129 3.58 8.00 -1.13
N ALA A 130 4.71 8.31 -0.49
CA ALA A 130 5.32 9.63 -0.60
C ALA A 130 5.70 9.99 -2.05
N ARG A 131 6.29 9.03 -2.80
CA ARG A 131 6.66 9.25 -4.21
C ARG A 131 5.44 9.41 -5.12
N GLU A 132 4.34 8.72 -4.83
CA GLU A 132 3.07 8.91 -5.54
C GLU A 132 2.52 10.31 -5.31
N SER A 133 2.49 10.75 -4.04
CA SER A 133 2.06 12.11 -3.67
C SER A 133 2.92 13.19 -4.33
N ASP A 134 4.25 13.01 -4.33
CA ASP A 134 5.17 13.94 -4.98
C ASP A 134 4.93 14.05 -6.49
N LEU A 135 4.60 12.94 -7.15
CA LEU A 135 4.23 12.94 -8.58
C LEU A 135 2.99 13.81 -8.80
N LEU A 136 1.94 13.61 -7.99
CA LEU A 136 0.69 14.35 -8.08
C LEU A 136 0.88 15.84 -7.87
N VAL A 137 1.59 16.23 -6.81
CA VAL A 137 1.89 17.64 -6.52
C VAL A 137 2.69 18.27 -7.67
N THR A 138 3.64 17.53 -8.24
CA THR A 138 4.42 18.02 -9.38
C THR A 138 3.53 18.21 -10.61
N ALA A 139 2.60 17.28 -10.89
CA ALA A 139 1.67 17.41 -12.02
C ALA A 139 0.79 18.65 -11.89
N ILE A 140 0.21 18.87 -10.70
CA ILE A 140 -0.62 20.05 -10.40
C ILE A 140 0.16 21.35 -10.59
N ASN A 141 1.41 21.40 -10.13
CA ASN A 141 2.25 22.60 -10.28
C ASN A 141 2.60 22.91 -11.74
N ILE A 142 2.75 21.89 -12.59
CA ILE A 142 3.01 22.08 -14.03
C ILE A 142 1.75 22.58 -14.75
N ASP A 143 0.59 22.01 -14.43
CA ASP A 143 -0.70 22.44 -15.00
C ASP A 143 -1.02 23.92 -14.67
N ILE A 144 -0.79 24.32 -13.41
CA ILE A 144 -0.96 25.71 -12.97
C ILE A 144 0.10 26.65 -13.58
N GLY A 145 1.32 26.17 -13.81
CA GLY A 145 2.43 26.97 -14.37
C GLY A 145 2.45 27.09 -15.89
N GLY A 146 1.77 26.20 -16.62
CA GLY A 146 1.66 26.19 -18.09
C GLY A 146 0.51 27.06 -18.64
N SER A 147 -0.33 27.59 -17.76
CA SER A 147 -1.38 28.56 -18.08
C SER A 147 -0.81 29.99 -18.00
N GLY A 148 0.10 30.35 -18.91
CA GLY A 148 0.73 31.69 -18.98
C GLY A 148 1.17 32.07 -20.39
#